data_AF-A0A847BC40-F1
#
_entry.id   AF-A0A847BC40-F1
#
_cell.length_a   1.000
_cell.length_b   1.000
_cell.length_c   1.000
_cell.angle_alpha   90.00
_cell.angle_beta   90.00
_cell.angle_gamma   90.00
#
_symmetry.space_group_name_H-M   'P 1'
#
loop_
_entity.id
_entity.type
_entity.pdbx_description
1 polymer ?
#
loop_
_entity_poly.entity_id
_entity_poly.type
_entity_poly.pdbx_seq_one_letter_code
_entity_poly.pdbx_strand_id
1 'polypeptide(L)'
;LLALGAEAVIDRGDLDTFVERVLDATQGAPIDAVMDLVGGAMTDLFIDTMIGDMRARTTYPRLSIAGASGGNLSEIMWTRIYLYQVQISGVSHGTREEAEQLIEWIRAGQLKPVLHAAFKLSELHVAERYFVNRGSSFLGKIVIVPDAQWAEHGAPFALEANVFKDRA
;
A
#
# COMPACT_ATOMS: atom_id res chain seq x y z
N LEU A 1 -1.16 8.94 6.90
CA LEU A 1 0.12 8.41 6.36
C LEU A 1 1.32 9.03 7.07
N LEU A 2 1.47 10.37 7.12
CA LEU A 2 2.53 11.02 7.93
C LEU A 2 2.48 10.62 9.41
N ALA A 3 1.28 10.62 10.02
CA ALA A 3 1.09 10.14 11.40
C ALA A 3 1.45 8.64 11.62
N LEU A 4 1.61 7.87 10.55
CA LEU A 4 2.06 6.47 10.59
C LEU A 4 3.58 6.33 10.41
N GLY A 5 4.31 7.45 10.30
CA GLY A 5 5.77 7.47 10.16
C GLY A 5 6.29 7.58 8.72
N ALA A 6 5.43 7.85 7.73
CA ALA A 6 5.92 8.17 6.39
C ALA A 6 6.67 9.51 6.41
N GLU A 7 7.86 9.55 5.81
CA GLU A 7 8.66 10.77 5.68
C GLU A 7 8.05 11.76 4.67
N ALA A 8 7.53 11.23 3.56
CA ALA A 8 6.83 11.99 2.53
C ALA A 8 5.57 11.26 2.06
N VAL A 9 4.59 12.02 1.58
CA VAL A 9 3.36 11.51 0.98
C VAL A 9 3.10 12.29 -0.30
N ILE A 10 2.97 11.58 -1.42
CA ILE A 10 2.79 12.17 -2.74
C ILE A 10 1.45 11.71 -3.30
N ASP A 11 0.60 12.67 -3.65
CA ASP A 11 -0.68 12.38 -4.26
C ASP A 11 -0.50 12.01 -5.75
N ARG A 12 -1.18 10.94 -6.16
CA ARG A 12 -1.11 10.35 -7.51
C ARG A 12 -2.03 11.01 -8.54
N GLY A 13 -2.72 12.10 -8.19
CA GLY A 13 -3.71 12.75 -9.05
C GLY A 13 -3.12 13.43 -10.29
N ASP A 14 -1.86 13.85 -10.22
CA ASP A 14 -1.11 14.41 -11.36
C ASP A 14 0.08 13.51 -11.71
N LEU A 15 -0.07 12.71 -12.76
CA LEU A 15 0.96 11.74 -13.15
C LEU A 15 2.12 12.39 -13.91
N ASP A 16 1.90 13.52 -14.58
CA ASP A 16 2.91 14.16 -15.43
C ASP A 16 4.08 14.69 -14.59
N THR A 17 3.79 15.16 -13.37
CA THR A 17 4.79 15.67 -12.41
C THR A 17 5.17 14.63 -11.35
N PHE A 18 4.69 13.39 -11.45
CA PHE A 18 4.87 12.41 -10.38
C PHE A 18 6.34 12.12 -10.07
N VAL A 19 7.16 11.88 -11.10
CA VAL A 19 8.58 11.54 -10.93
C VAL A 19 9.36 12.70 -10.30
N GLU A 20 9.13 13.93 -10.78
CA GLU A 20 9.75 15.14 -10.22
C GLU A 20 9.39 15.30 -8.75
N ARG A 21 8.10 15.19 -8.39
CA ARG A 21 7.65 15.31 -7.00
C ARG A 21 8.22 14.22 -6.08
N VAL A 22 8.46 13.01 -6.60
CA VAL A 22 9.16 11.95 -5.85
C VAL A 22 10.61 12.33 -5.59
N LEU A 23 11.33 12.78 -6.62
CA LEU A 23 12.73 13.15 -6.49
C LEU A 23 12.92 14.40 -5.63
N ASP A 24 12.01 15.38 -5.68
CA ASP A 24 12.04 16.54 -4.79
C ASP A 24 11.91 16.12 -3.33
N ALA A 25 11.02 15.16 -3.03
CA ALA A 25 10.84 14.62 -1.69
C ALA A 25 12.08 13.88 -1.17
N THR A 26 12.94 13.37 -2.07
CA THR A 26 14.19 12.68 -1.74
C THR A 26 15.43 13.55 -1.98
N GLN A 27 15.27 14.86 -2.19
CA GLN A 27 16.37 15.80 -2.47
C GLN A 27 17.23 15.38 -3.67
N GLY A 28 16.58 14.80 -4.69
CA GLY A 28 17.20 14.30 -5.91
C GLY A 28 17.72 12.87 -5.83
N ALA A 29 17.66 12.21 -4.67
CA ALA A 29 18.14 10.84 -4.53
C ALA A 29 17.20 9.84 -5.21
N PRO A 30 17.70 8.91 -6.05
CA PRO A 30 16.87 7.90 -6.71
C PRO A 30 16.31 6.88 -5.71
N ILE A 31 15.11 6.36 -5.99
CA ILE A 31 14.45 5.37 -5.12
C ILE A 31 15.13 4.00 -5.25
N ASP A 32 15.63 3.44 -4.14
CA ASP A 32 16.31 2.13 -4.15
C ASP A 32 15.36 0.95 -4.37
N ALA A 33 14.17 1.01 -3.78
CA ALA A 33 13.22 -0.08 -3.81
C ALA A 33 11.77 0.42 -3.90
N VAL A 34 10.96 -0.26 -4.71
CA VAL A 34 9.53 0.02 -4.89
C VAL A 34 8.73 -1.25 -4.61
N MET A 35 7.64 -1.09 -3.86
CA MET A 35 6.59 -2.11 -3.71
C MET A 35 5.34 -1.64 -4.47
N ASP A 36 5.13 -2.18 -5.67
CA ASP A 36 4.04 -1.84 -6.57
C ASP A 36 2.82 -2.75 -6.34
N LEU A 37 1.67 -2.14 -6.03
CA LEU A 37 0.36 -2.81 -5.94
C LEU A 37 -0.63 -2.32 -7.00
N VAL A 38 -0.20 -1.37 -7.83
CA VAL A 38 -1.03 -0.66 -8.80
C VAL A 38 -0.87 -1.28 -10.17
N GLY A 39 0.36 -1.53 -10.63
CA GLY A 39 0.59 -1.93 -12.01
C GLY A 39 0.23 -0.82 -13.01
N GLY A 40 -0.02 -1.18 -14.27
CA GLY A 40 -0.42 -0.24 -15.30
C GLY A 40 0.66 0.80 -15.62
N ALA A 41 0.22 2.03 -15.92
CA ALA A 41 1.12 3.14 -16.22
C ALA A 41 2.02 3.56 -15.04
N MET A 42 1.62 3.25 -13.80
CA MET A 42 2.41 3.61 -12.62
C MET A 42 3.74 2.86 -12.56
N THR A 43 3.80 1.62 -13.06
CA THR A 43 5.02 0.81 -13.01
C THR A 43 6.17 1.49 -13.75
N ASP A 44 5.91 2.09 -14.91
CA ASP A 44 6.94 2.80 -15.69
C ASP A 44 7.42 4.06 -14.98
N LEU A 45 6.49 4.84 -14.40
CA LEU A 45 6.83 6.01 -13.58
C LEU A 45 7.65 5.65 -12.35
N PHE A 46 7.33 4.53 -11.69
CA PHE A 46 8.16 4.03 -10.59
C PHE A 46 9.58 3.72 -11.05
N ILE A 47 9.76 3.06 -12.20
CA ILE A 47 11.09 2.79 -12.75
C ILE A 47 11.85 4.10 -12.98
N ASP A 48 11.20 5.14 -13.51
CA ASP A 48 11.83 6.44 -13.73
C ASP A 48 12.34 7.11 -12.44
N THR A 49 11.66 6.90 -11.30
CA THR A 49 12.16 7.39 -9.99
C THR A 49 13.43 6.67 -9.52
N MET A 50 13.74 5.51 -10.07
CA MET A 50 14.82 4.63 -9.59
C MET A 50 16.11 4.75 -10.39
N ILE A 51 16.03 5.13 -11.67
CA ILE A 51 17.15 5.05 -12.63
C ILE A 51 17.97 6.34 -12.75
N GLY A 52 17.76 7.30 -11.84
CA GLY A 52 18.62 8.48 -11.67
C GLY A 52 19.95 8.14 -10.98
N ASP A 53 20.97 8.95 -11.24
CA ASP A 53 22.31 8.93 -10.60
C ASP A 53 22.83 7.53 -10.19
N MET A 54 23.04 6.67 -11.18
CA MET A 54 23.50 5.30 -10.94
C MET A 54 24.87 5.21 -10.25
N ARG A 55 25.67 6.28 -10.27
CA ARG A 55 27.01 6.31 -9.66
C ARG A 55 26.94 6.44 -8.14
N ALA A 56 25.89 7.05 -7.61
CA ALA A 56 25.69 7.19 -6.17
C ALA A 56 25.16 5.92 -5.49
N ARG A 57 24.68 4.94 -6.26
CA ARG A 57 24.05 3.72 -5.74
C ARG A 57 25.08 2.71 -5.23
N THR A 58 24.74 2.05 -4.13
CA THR A 58 25.46 0.87 -3.61
C THR A 58 24.82 -0.45 -4.06
N THR A 59 23.56 -0.42 -4.50
CA THR A 59 22.82 -1.57 -4.99
C THR A 59 21.95 -1.21 -6.20
N TYR A 60 21.62 -2.19 -7.03
CA TYR A 60 20.72 -2.00 -8.17
C TYR A 60 19.27 -1.74 -7.73
N PRO A 61 18.48 -1.00 -8.54
CA PRO A 61 17.05 -0.79 -8.30
C PRO A 61 16.28 -2.10 -8.13
N ARG A 62 15.39 -2.17 -7.13
CA ARG A 62 14.53 -3.34 -6.87
C ARG A 62 13.05 -2.98 -6.92
N LEU A 63 12.34 -3.49 -7.91
CA LEU A 63 10.89 -3.33 -8.03
C LEU A 63 10.21 -4.66 -7.73
N SER A 64 9.42 -4.70 -6.67
CA SER A 64 8.55 -5.82 -6.34
C SER A 64 7.12 -5.47 -6.74
N ILE A 65 6.43 -6.37 -7.45
CA ILE A 65 5.02 -6.18 -7.84
C ILE A 65 4.14 -7.27 -7.21
N ALA A 66 3.10 -6.85 -6.50
CA ALA A 66 2.18 -7.73 -5.76
C ALA A 66 0.70 -7.47 -6.07
N GLY A 67 0.40 -6.59 -7.02
CA GLY A 67 -0.97 -6.24 -7.39
C GLY A 67 -1.04 -5.45 -8.69
N ALA A 68 -2.25 -5.38 -9.23
CA ALA A 68 -2.54 -4.76 -10.53
C ALA A 68 -3.86 -3.96 -10.48
N SER A 69 -4.08 -3.23 -9.38
CA SER A 69 -5.33 -2.49 -9.15
C SER A 69 -5.61 -1.36 -10.15
N GLY A 70 -4.57 -0.83 -10.78
CA GLY A 70 -4.60 0.17 -11.84
C GLY A 70 -4.47 -0.40 -13.26
N GLY A 71 -4.26 -1.70 -13.42
CA GLY A 71 -4.18 -2.38 -14.72
C GLY A 71 -3.27 -3.60 -14.71
N ASN A 72 -3.68 -4.68 -15.39
CA ASN A 72 -2.95 -5.95 -15.46
C ASN A 72 -1.80 -5.96 -16.48
N LEU A 73 -1.61 -4.87 -17.23
CA LEU A 73 -0.55 -4.72 -18.22
C LEU A 73 0.19 -3.42 -17.96
N SER A 74 1.51 -3.50 -17.80
CA SER A 74 2.41 -2.35 -17.72
C SER A 74 3.29 -2.33 -18.97
N GLU A 75 3.26 -1.23 -19.72
CA GLU A 75 4.17 -1.00 -20.84
C GLU A 75 5.48 -0.42 -20.28
N ILE A 76 6.60 -1.09 -20.57
CA ILE A 76 7.92 -0.68 -20.06
C ILE A 76 8.98 -0.77 -21.15
N MET A 77 9.96 0.13 -21.10
CA MET A 77 11.12 0.08 -21.98
C MET A 77 12.16 -0.90 -21.46
N TRP A 78 12.41 -2.00 -22.16
CA TRP A 78 13.47 -2.96 -21.78
C TRP A 78 14.86 -2.34 -21.70
N THR A 79 15.12 -1.28 -22.46
CA THR A 79 16.37 -0.50 -22.38
C THR A 79 16.59 0.08 -20.99
N ARG A 80 15.54 0.58 -20.32
CA ARG A 80 15.64 1.03 -18.93
C ARG A 80 16.00 -0.13 -18.00
N ILE A 81 15.42 -1.30 -18.23
CA ILE A 81 15.65 -2.47 -17.37
C ILE A 81 17.10 -2.95 -17.46
N TYR A 82 17.62 -3.23 -18.67
CA TYR A 82 18.95 -3.83 -18.78
C TYR A 82 20.09 -2.83 -18.63
N LEU A 83 19.93 -1.56 -19.04
CA LEU A 83 20.99 -0.54 -18.89
C LEU A 83 21.17 -0.11 -17.43
N TYR A 84 20.07 -0.03 -16.68
CA TYR A 84 20.09 0.35 -15.27
C TYR A 84 19.99 -0.85 -14.31
N GLN A 85 19.96 -2.06 -14.88
CA GLN A 85 19.93 -3.34 -14.17
C GLN A 85 18.81 -3.41 -13.12
N VAL A 86 17.63 -2.91 -13.47
CA VAL A 86 16.44 -2.94 -12.61
C VAL A 86 16.02 -4.38 -12.37
N GLN A 87 15.92 -4.78 -11.11
CA GLN A 87 15.49 -6.11 -10.70
C GLN A 87 13.97 -6.08 -10.50
N ILE A 88 13.23 -6.86 -11.28
CA ILE A 88 11.78 -6.99 -11.16
C ILE A 88 11.42 -8.33 -10.54
N SER A 89 10.70 -8.31 -9.42
CA SER A 89 10.26 -9.52 -8.70
C SER A 89 8.75 -9.55 -8.57
N GLY A 90 8.13 -10.65 -9.02
CA GLY A 90 6.73 -10.93 -8.70
C GLY A 90 6.62 -11.44 -7.28
N VAL A 91 5.72 -10.86 -6.49
CA VAL A 91 5.47 -11.26 -5.10
C VAL A 91 4.04 -11.75 -4.97
N SER A 92 3.89 -13.00 -4.52
CA SER A 92 2.59 -13.59 -4.25
C SER A 92 2.60 -14.31 -2.91
N HIS A 93 1.73 -13.88 -1.99
CA HIS A 93 1.69 -14.35 -0.61
C HIS A 93 3.04 -14.19 0.12
N GLY A 94 3.05 -14.49 1.41
CA GLY A 94 4.29 -14.62 2.18
C GLY A 94 4.52 -16.07 2.57
N THR A 95 5.76 -16.41 2.92
CA THR A 95 6.09 -17.71 3.51
C THR A 95 5.58 -17.80 4.95
N ARG A 96 5.63 -19.00 5.53
CA ARG A 96 5.30 -19.19 6.95
C ARG A 96 6.24 -18.38 7.84
N GLU A 97 7.52 -18.42 7.52
CA GLU A 97 8.59 -17.75 8.26
C GLU A 97 8.39 -16.23 8.23
N GLU A 98 8.00 -15.67 7.07
CA GLU A 98 7.66 -14.25 6.95
C GLU A 98 6.41 -13.87 7.77
N ALA A 99 5.40 -14.74 7.81
CA ALA A 99 4.21 -14.53 8.63
C ALA A 99 4.54 -14.59 10.13
N GLU A 100 5.38 -15.52 10.56
CA GLU A 100 5.85 -15.63 11.95
C GLU A 100 6.63 -14.38 12.36
N GLN A 101 7.56 -13.91 11.51
CA GLN A 101 8.30 -12.69 11.76
C GLN A 101 7.39 -11.46 11.87
N LEU A 102 6.38 -11.35 11.00
CA LEU A 102 5.39 -10.27 11.07
C LEU A 102 4.64 -10.28 12.42
N ILE A 103 4.22 -11.46 12.89
CA ILE A 103 3.53 -11.61 14.18
C ILE A 103 4.45 -11.23 15.34
N GLU A 104 5.74 -11.55 15.28
CA GLU A 104 6.72 -11.12 16.27
C GLU A 104 6.82 -9.60 16.34
N TRP A 105 6.95 -8.91 15.20
CA TRP A 105 6.98 -7.44 15.16
C TRP A 105 5.72 -6.80 15.73
N ILE A 106 4.56 -7.41 15.48
CA ILE A 106 3.29 -6.95 16.06
C ILE A 106 3.28 -7.12 17.57
N ARG A 107 3.68 -8.30 18.08
CA ARG A 107 3.74 -8.59 19.51
C ARG A 107 4.75 -7.72 20.25
N ALA A 108 5.88 -7.42 19.62
CA ALA A 108 6.91 -6.53 20.16
C ALA A 108 6.55 -5.04 20.06
N GLY A 109 5.42 -4.68 19.42
CA GLY A 109 5.00 -3.31 19.22
C GLY A 109 5.83 -2.52 18.19
N GLN A 110 6.70 -3.20 17.45
CA GLN A 110 7.51 -2.63 16.37
C GLN A 110 6.66 -2.33 15.12
N LEU A 111 5.61 -3.13 14.89
CA LEU A 111 4.62 -2.90 13.85
C LEU A 111 3.24 -2.79 14.47
N LYS A 112 2.53 -1.69 14.22
CA LYS A 112 1.16 -1.49 14.71
C LYS A 112 0.19 -1.59 13.53
N PRO A 113 -0.66 -2.63 13.46
CA PRO A 113 -1.68 -2.75 12.43
C PRO A 113 -2.64 -1.55 12.49
N VAL A 114 -2.97 -1.00 11.32
CA VAL A 114 -3.94 0.09 11.21
C VAL A 114 -5.32 -0.52 11.03
N LEU A 115 -6.11 -0.51 12.10
CA LEU A 115 -7.51 -0.92 12.08
C LEU A 115 -8.39 0.30 11.81
N HIS A 116 -9.20 0.21 10.75
CA HIS A 116 -10.18 1.24 10.41
C HIS A 116 -11.51 1.03 11.13
N ALA A 117 -12.03 -0.21 11.09
CA ALA A 117 -13.34 -0.51 11.64
C ALA A 117 -13.53 -2.01 11.94
N ALA A 118 -14.42 -2.31 12.87
CA ALA A 118 -14.96 -3.64 13.11
C ALA A 118 -16.45 -3.70 12.78
N PHE A 119 -16.88 -4.82 12.21
CA PHE A 119 -18.28 -5.15 11.93
C PHE A 119 -18.63 -6.49 12.58
N LYS A 120 -19.90 -6.68 12.96
CA LYS A 120 -20.36 -8.00 13.42
C LYS A 120 -20.40 -8.99 12.25
N LEU A 121 -20.23 -10.27 12.56
CA LEU A 121 -20.42 -11.34 11.59
C LEU A 121 -21.85 -11.36 11.04
N SER A 122 -22.86 -11.11 11.89
CA SER A 122 -24.26 -10.94 11.47
C SER A 122 -24.48 -9.77 10.50
N GLU A 123 -23.54 -8.83 10.41
CA GLU A 123 -23.58 -7.64 9.56
C GLU A 123 -22.62 -7.75 8.36
N LEU A 124 -22.14 -8.95 8.02
CA LEU A 124 -21.15 -9.16 6.96
C LEU A 124 -21.50 -8.45 5.64
N HIS A 125 -22.77 -8.49 5.25
CA HIS A 125 -23.21 -7.84 4.02
C HIS A 125 -23.13 -6.29 4.07
N VAL A 126 -23.25 -5.70 5.26
CA VAL A 126 -22.98 -4.26 5.47
C VAL A 126 -21.48 -3.99 5.30
N ALA A 127 -20.63 -4.82 5.90
CA ALA A 127 -19.18 -4.70 5.81
C ALA A 127 -18.67 -4.82 4.36
N GLU A 128 -19.21 -5.75 3.57
CA GLU A 128 -18.88 -5.91 2.15
C GLU A 128 -19.25 -4.68 1.32
N ARG A 129 -20.47 -4.14 1.51
CA ARG A 129 -20.90 -2.91 0.82
C ARG A 129 -20.04 -1.72 1.22
N TYR A 130 -19.66 -1.64 2.50
CA TYR A 130 -18.76 -0.61 2.99
C TYR A 130 -17.37 -0.71 2.33
N PHE A 131 -16.84 -1.93 2.22
CA PHE A 131 -15.53 -2.23 1.64
C PHE A 131 -15.45 -1.88 0.15
N VAL A 132 -16.48 -2.22 -0.63
CA VAL A 132 -16.49 -2.00 -2.08
C VAL A 132 -16.75 -0.54 -2.45
N ASN A 133 -17.41 0.24 -1.58
CA ASN A 133 -17.68 1.64 -1.85
C ASN A 133 -16.38 2.45 -1.87
N ARG A 134 -15.81 2.67 -3.06
CA ARG A 134 -14.53 3.39 -3.25
C ARG A 134 -14.54 4.84 -2.75
N GLY A 135 -15.70 5.41 -2.44
CA GLY A 135 -15.82 6.73 -1.85
C GLY A 135 -15.58 6.77 -0.34
N SER A 136 -15.58 5.63 0.36
CA SER A 136 -15.53 5.57 1.84
C SER A 136 -14.21 6.02 2.47
N SER A 137 -13.19 6.34 1.66
CA SER A 137 -11.92 6.99 2.06
C SER A 137 -11.31 6.43 3.34
N PHE A 138 -11.44 5.12 3.57
CA PHE A 138 -10.91 4.51 4.77
C PHE A 138 -9.47 4.07 4.60
N LEU A 139 -8.68 4.25 5.66
CA LEU A 139 -7.28 3.86 5.72
C LEU A 139 -7.13 2.71 6.71
N GLY A 140 -6.57 1.59 6.26
CA GLY A 140 -6.32 0.42 7.10
C GLY A 140 -7.23 -0.75 6.77
N LYS A 141 -7.39 -1.66 7.74
CA LYS A 141 -8.17 -2.89 7.59
C LYS A 141 -9.56 -2.74 8.21
N ILE A 142 -10.53 -3.45 7.65
CA ILE A 142 -11.77 -3.75 8.34
C ILE A 142 -11.71 -5.19 8.86
N VAL A 143 -12.31 -5.45 10.01
CA VAL A 143 -12.36 -6.80 10.60
C VAL A 143 -13.79 -7.21 10.86
N ILE A 144 -14.05 -8.50 10.72
CA ILE A 144 -15.33 -9.11 11.06
C ILE A 144 -15.15 -9.83 12.39
N VAL A 145 -15.99 -9.48 13.37
CA VAL A 145 -15.95 -10.05 14.72
C VAL A 145 -17.20 -10.89 14.93
N PRO A 146 -17.07 -12.17 15.34
CA PRO A 146 -18.22 -12.98 15.72
C PRO A 146 -19.09 -12.27 16.76
N ASP A 147 -20.42 -12.31 16.61
CA ASP A 147 -21.35 -11.59 17.49
C ASP A 147 -21.14 -11.91 18.99
N ALA A 148 -20.79 -13.16 19.31
CA ALA A 148 -20.48 -13.59 20.66
C ALA A 148 -19.24 -12.91 21.28
N GLN A 149 -18.32 -12.40 20.45
CA GLN A 149 -17.10 -11.70 20.86
C GLN A 149 -17.19 -10.18 20.64
N TRP A 150 -18.33 -9.68 20.16
CA TRP A 150 -18.49 -8.30 19.76
C TRP A 150 -18.19 -7.32 20.89
N ALA A 151 -18.73 -7.57 22.09
CA ALA A 151 -18.60 -6.65 23.22
C ALA A 151 -17.14 -6.39 23.61
N GLU A 152 -16.28 -7.41 23.52
CA GLU A 152 -14.88 -7.33 23.93
C GLU A 152 -13.95 -6.87 22.79
N HIS A 153 -14.12 -7.42 21.58
CA HIS A 153 -13.14 -7.24 20.50
C HIS A 153 -13.61 -6.33 19.37
N GLY A 154 -14.91 -6.08 19.23
CA GLY A 154 -15.47 -5.33 18.10
C GLY A 154 -16.00 -3.95 18.47
N ALA A 155 -16.78 -3.85 19.56
CA ALA A 155 -17.45 -2.62 19.97
C ALA A 155 -16.52 -1.40 20.12
N PRO A 156 -15.28 -1.51 20.62
CA PRO A 156 -14.36 -0.37 20.69
C PRO A 156 -13.96 0.21 19.32
N PHE A 157 -14.14 -0.55 18.24
CA PHE A 157 -13.73 -0.21 16.88
C PHE A 157 -14.94 -0.10 15.93
N ALA A 158 -16.16 -0.04 16.45
CA ALA A 158 -17.35 0.14 15.65
C ALA A 158 -17.32 1.51 14.95
N LEU A 159 -17.80 1.60 13.71
CA LEU A 159 -17.99 2.88 13.03
C LEU A 159 -19.04 3.71 13.77
N GLU A 160 -18.79 5.01 13.90
CA GLU A 160 -19.80 5.94 14.42
C GLU A 160 -21.03 5.98 13.50
N ALA A 161 -22.23 6.03 14.10
CA ALA A 161 -23.51 5.94 13.38
C ALA A 161 -23.73 7.03 12.30
N ASN A 162 -22.97 8.13 12.34
CA ASN A 162 -23.07 9.21 11.36
C ASN A 162 -22.33 8.92 10.04
N VAL A 163 -21.44 7.91 9.99
CA VAL A 163 -20.73 7.51 8.76
C VAL A 163 -21.67 6.99 7.67
N PHE A 164 -22.88 6.56 8.04
CA PHE A 164 -23.90 6.06 7.12
C PHE A 164 -24.94 7.12 6.69
N LYS A 165 -24.94 8.33 7.27
CA LYS A 165 -25.97 9.35 7.02
C LYS A 165 -25.63 10.36 5.92
N ASP A 166 -24.36 10.65 5.68
CA ASP A 166 -23.96 11.77 4.79
C ASP A 166 -23.82 11.40 3.30
N ARG A 167 -24.31 10.25 2.85
CA ARG A 167 -24.00 9.74 1.49
C ARG A 167 -25.15 9.00 0.80
N ALA A 168 -26.38 9.44 1.03
CA ALA A 168 -27.56 9.09 0.21
C ALA A 168 -27.80 10.15 -0.86
#